data_AF-A0A7S0G425-F1
#
_entry.id   AF-A0A7S0G425-F1
#
_cell.length_a   1.000
_cell.length_b   1.000
_cell.length_c   1.000
_cell.angle_alpha   90.00
_cell.angle_beta   90.00
_cell.angle_gamma   90.00
#
_symmetry.space_group_name_H-M   'P 1'
#
loop_
_entity.id
_entity.type
_entity.pdbx_description
1 polymer ?
#
loop_
_entity_poly.entity_id
_entity_poly.type
_entity_poly.pdbx_seq_one_letter_code
_entity_poly.pdbx_strand_id
1 'polypeptide(L)'
;MVQRRQWATQTPLRQFGKVLPNTLSEDVLRKIERKDIEFERYYDLEPEEIGELLRNSKMGRVVHKMVHYLPRMDIQAQIQPVTRSTLRIELILTPDFEYTPRVHGAGEPFWIFIEDSDNETLLHHESFFLRGSVAKEEHTVTFTVPISEPMPPQYFVRCISDRWIGPDTVVPVSFRNLILPEKFPPHTELLDMQPLLTKDAFRGSTEDADMENALTTYFSSQFKTFNPIQTQAFNGFYKSQANCLLAAPAGSGRL
;
A
#
# COMPACT_ATOMS: atom_id res chain seq x y z
N MET A 1 4.60 -4.84 -24.81
CA MET A 1 4.65 -4.80 -26.29
C MET A 1 5.39 -5.98 -26.92
N VAL A 2 6.64 -6.28 -26.51
CA VAL A 2 7.48 -7.33 -27.13
C VAL A 2 6.84 -8.72 -27.12
N GLN A 3 6.39 -9.21 -25.95
CA GLN A 3 5.75 -10.53 -25.83
C GLN A 3 4.50 -10.66 -26.70
N ARG A 4 3.69 -9.59 -26.73
CA ARG A 4 2.46 -9.54 -27.54
C ARG A 4 2.72 -9.23 -29.02
N ARG A 5 3.91 -8.75 -29.39
CA ARG A 5 4.29 -8.33 -30.75
C ARG A 5 3.29 -7.32 -31.34
N GLN A 6 2.88 -6.36 -30.51
CA GLN A 6 1.95 -5.29 -30.88
C GLN A 6 2.38 -3.98 -30.22
N TRP A 7 2.01 -2.87 -30.84
CA TRP A 7 2.20 -1.52 -30.30
C TRP A 7 1.05 -1.15 -29.36
N ALA A 8 1.28 -0.23 -28.40
CA ALA A 8 0.20 0.27 -27.54
C ALA A 8 -0.85 1.11 -28.27
N THR A 9 -0.50 1.68 -29.43
CA THR A 9 -1.44 2.41 -30.29
C THR A 9 -2.43 1.50 -31.02
N GLN A 10 -2.19 0.19 -31.03
CA GLN A 10 -3.09 -0.78 -31.63
C GLN A 10 -4.15 -1.22 -30.63
N THR A 11 -5.29 -1.70 -31.12
CA THR A 11 -6.39 -2.12 -30.24
C THR A 11 -5.95 -3.27 -29.31
N PRO A 12 -6.25 -3.21 -28.00
CA PRO A 12 -6.01 -4.29 -27.04
C PRO A 12 -6.58 -5.64 -27.49
N LEU A 13 -7.65 -5.63 -28.30
CA LEU A 13 -8.35 -6.82 -28.79
C LEU A 13 -7.46 -7.72 -29.68
N ARG A 14 -6.38 -7.19 -30.27
CA ARG A 14 -5.42 -7.99 -31.03
C ARG A 14 -4.78 -9.10 -30.20
N GLN A 15 -4.70 -8.93 -28.89
CA GLN A 15 -4.10 -9.91 -27.98
C GLN A 15 -4.86 -11.23 -27.92
N PHE A 16 -6.18 -11.18 -28.13
CA PHE A 16 -7.01 -12.38 -28.16
C PHE A 16 -6.72 -13.26 -29.37
N GLY A 17 -6.11 -12.76 -30.44
CA GLY A 17 -5.74 -13.58 -31.61
C GLY A 17 -4.78 -14.72 -31.26
N LYS A 18 -3.92 -14.53 -30.25
CA LYS A 18 -3.00 -15.58 -29.75
C LYS A 18 -3.67 -16.58 -28.82
N VAL A 19 -4.72 -16.16 -28.12
CA VAL A 19 -5.37 -16.93 -27.04
C VAL A 19 -6.58 -17.70 -27.57
N LEU A 20 -7.32 -17.09 -28.49
CA LEU A 20 -8.54 -17.59 -29.11
C LEU A 20 -8.43 -17.47 -30.64
N PRO A 21 -7.64 -18.35 -31.29
CA PRO A 21 -7.45 -18.31 -32.74
C PRO A 21 -8.78 -18.44 -33.49
N ASN A 22 -8.88 -17.76 -34.64
CA ASN A 22 -10.07 -17.70 -35.52
C ASN A 22 -11.31 -17.00 -34.96
N THR A 23 -11.22 -16.35 -33.79
CA THR A 23 -12.39 -15.66 -33.21
C THR A 23 -12.57 -14.24 -33.74
N LEU A 24 -11.47 -13.52 -33.96
CA LEU A 24 -11.45 -12.17 -34.51
C LEU A 24 -10.69 -12.16 -35.84
N SER A 25 -11.36 -11.69 -36.91
CA SER A 25 -10.71 -11.47 -38.20
C SER A 25 -9.90 -10.17 -38.18
N GLU A 26 -8.77 -10.14 -38.90
CA GLU A 26 -7.97 -8.93 -39.11
C GLU A 26 -8.77 -7.77 -39.72
N ASP A 27 -9.78 -8.07 -40.55
CA ASP A 27 -10.66 -7.04 -41.12
C ASP A 27 -11.50 -6.34 -40.05
N VAL A 28 -11.91 -7.08 -39.01
CA VAL A 28 -12.67 -6.52 -37.88
C VAL A 28 -11.76 -5.65 -37.02
N LEU A 29 -10.54 -6.13 -36.72
CA LEU A 29 -9.55 -5.38 -35.96
C LEU A 29 -9.18 -4.06 -36.65
N ARG A 30 -8.93 -4.09 -37.97
CA ARG A 30 -8.67 -2.87 -38.76
C ARG A 30 -9.87 -1.93 -38.82
N LYS A 31 -11.09 -2.47 -38.83
CA LYS A 31 -12.31 -1.63 -38.75
C LYS A 31 -12.39 -0.91 -37.41
N ILE A 32 -12.08 -1.60 -36.30
CA ILE A 32 -12.06 -1.00 -34.95
C ILE A 32 -10.99 0.09 -34.88
N GLU A 33 -9.77 -0.18 -35.34
CA GLU A 33 -8.66 0.80 -35.32
C GLU A 33 -8.89 2.02 -36.23
N ARG A 34 -9.74 1.88 -37.26
CA ARG A 34 -10.16 3.01 -38.10
C ARG A 34 -11.23 3.88 -37.45
N LYS A 35 -11.88 3.41 -36.39
CA LYS A 35 -12.84 4.21 -35.63
C LYS A 35 -12.03 5.04 -34.63
N ASP A 36 -12.29 6.34 -34.63
CA ASP A 36 -11.69 7.27 -33.69
C ASP A 36 -12.51 7.27 -32.38
N ILE A 37 -12.54 6.10 -31.73
CA ILE A 37 -13.26 5.88 -30.47
C ILE A 37 -12.23 5.35 -29.48
N GLU A 38 -12.12 6.02 -28.34
CA GLU A 38 -11.28 5.58 -27.23
C GLU A 38 -11.69 4.19 -26.76
N PHE A 39 -10.70 3.36 -26.43
CA PHE A 39 -10.95 1.96 -26.09
C PHE A 39 -11.88 1.81 -24.87
N GLU A 40 -11.77 2.71 -23.89
CA GLU A 40 -12.59 2.71 -22.67
C GLU A 40 -14.08 2.85 -22.96
N ARG A 41 -14.44 3.58 -24.04
CA ARG A 41 -15.85 3.75 -24.41
C ARG A 41 -16.50 2.46 -24.89
N TYR A 42 -15.73 1.45 -25.29
CA TYR A 42 -16.28 0.14 -25.67
C TYR A 42 -16.86 -0.64 -24.49
N TYR A 43 -16.53 -0.29 -23.24
CA TYR A 43 -17.13 -0.90 -22.05
C TYR A 43 -18.60 -0.47 -21.86
N ASP A 44 -18.96 0.74 -22.30
CA ASP A 44 -20.31 1.29 -22.13
C ASP A 44 -21.27 0.91 -23.27
N LEU A 45 -20.75 0.39 -24.39
CA LEU A 45 -21.54 0.12 -25.59
C LEU A 45 -22.22 -1.24 -25.52
N GLU A 46 -23.48 -1.29 -25.92
CA GLU A 46 -24.23 -2.54 -26.03
C GLU A 46 -23.74 -3.39 -27.22
N PRO A 47 -23.92 -4.72 -27.19
CA PRO A 47 -23.51 -5.61 -28.28
C PRO A 47 -24.09 -5.24 -29.65
N GLU A 48 -25.29 -4.63 -29.67
CA GLU A 48 -25.97 -4.18 -30.88
C GLU A 48 -25.30 -2.94 -31.50
N GLU A 49 -24.93 -1.97 -30.66
CA GLU A 49 -24.23 -0.74 -31.05
C GLU A 49 -22.84 -1.07 -31.62
N ILE A 50 -22.11 -1.98 -30.97
CA ILE A 50 -20.82 -2.48 -31.49
C ILE A 50 -21.02 -3.19 -32.83
N GLY A 51 -22.12 -3.95 -32.97
CA GLY A 51 -22.51 -4.59 -34.22
C GLY A 51 -22.77 -3.60 -35.35
N GLU A 52 -23.47 -2.51 -35.06
CA GLU A 52 -23.75 -1.42 -36.01
C GLU A 52 -22.47 -0.68 -36.42
N LEU A 53 -21.60 -0.36 -35.44
CA LEU A 53 -20.30 0.29 -35.68
C LEU A 53 -19.43 -0.51 -36.66
N LEU A 54 -19.44 -1.84 -36.56
CA LEU A 54 -18.69 -2.76 -37.42
C LEU A 54 -19.40 -3.10 -38.73
N ARG A 55 -20.67 -2.70 -38.87
CA ARG A 55 -21.61 -3.15 -39.91
C ARG A 55 -21.71 -4.69 -39.95
N ASN A 56 -21.65 -5.33 -38.80
CA ASN A 56 -21.71 -6.78 -38.64
C ASN A 56 -22.24 -7.16 -37.23
N SER A 57 -23.55 -7.37 -37.14
CA SER A 57 -24.25 -7.69 -35.88
C SER A 57 -23.70 -8.94 -35.17
N LYS A 58 -23.32 -9.99 -35.92
CA LYS A 58 -22.76 -11.22 -35.33
C LYS A 58 -21.43 -10.96 -34.62
N MET A 59 -20.57 -10.13 -35.22
CA MET A 59 -19.28 -9.78 -34.64
C MET A 59 -19.40 -8.80 -33.47
N GLY A 60 -20.47 -8.00 -33.40
CA GLY A 60 -20.75 -7.10 -32.28
C GLY A 60 -20.75 -7.84 -30.94
N ARG A 61 -21.49 -8.96 -30.86
CA ARG A 61 -21.56 -9.81 -29.65
C ARG A 61 -20.20 -10.41 -29.26
N VAL A 62 -19.40 -10.81 -30.25
CA VAL A 62 -18.07 -11.40 -30.01
C VAL A 62 -17.11 -10.34 -29.47
N VAL A 63 -17.11 -9.14 -30.07
CA VAL A 63 -16.26 -8.03 -29.64
C VAL A 63 -16.66 -7.55 -28.25
N HIS A 64 -17.95 -7.39 -27.98
CA HIS A 64 -18.46 -7.03 -26.65
C HIS A 64 -17.92 -7.98 -25.56
N LYS A 65 -18.01 -9.30 -25.82
CA LYS A 65 -17.49 -10.30 -24.88
C LYS A 65 -15.97 -10.20 -24.69
N MET A 66 -15.23 -9.90 -25.75
CA MET A 66 -13.77 -9.76 -25.70
C MET A 66 -13.34 -8.52 -24.92
N VAL A 67 -14.08 -7.43 -25.04
CA VAL A 67 -13.85 -6.21 -24.25
C VAL A 67 -13.97 -6.53 -22.75
N HIS A 68 -15.02 -7.26 -22.36
CA HIS A 68 -15.24 -7.69 -20.98
C HIS A 68 -14.31 -8.83 -20.51
N TYR A 69 -13.52 -9.42 -21.41
CA TYR A 69 -12.45 -10.36 -21.05
C TYR A 69 -11.11 -9.67 -20.81
N LEU A 70 -10.96 -8.38 -21.10
CA LEU A 70 -9.70 -7.70 -20.79
C LEU A 70 -9.59 -7.49 -19.28
N PRO A 71 -8.48 -7.90 -18.64
CA PRO A 71 -8.31 -7.70 -17.21
C PRO A 71 -8.30 -6.22 -16.85
N ARG A 72 -9.24 -5.82 -16.00
CA ARG A 72 -9.39 -4.47 -15.45
C ARG A 72 -9.71 -4.59 -13.96
N MET A 73 -9.16 -3.67 -13.17
CA MET A 73 -9.45 -3.55 -11.73
C MET A 73 -10.14 -2.22 -11.49
N ASP A 74 -11.26 -2.23 -10.78
CA ASP A 74 -11.74 -1.04 -10.11
C ASP A 74 -10.98 -0.85 -8.79
N ILE A 75 -10.64 0.39 -8.46
CA ILE A 75 -9.77 0.73 -7.33
C ILE A 75 -10.47 1.77 -6.48
N GLN A 76 -10.65 1.46 -5.21
CA GLN A 76 -11.06 2.43 -4.21
C GLN A 76 -9.93 2.62 -3.20
N ALA A 77 -9.52 3.86 -2.99
CA ALA A 77 -8.43 4.19 -2.08
C ALA A 77 -8.97 4.90 -0.83
N GLN A 78 -8.66 4.35 0.34
CA GLN A 78 -8.89 4.98 1.62
C GLN A 78 -7.56 5.42 2.24
N ILE A 79 -7.50 6.66 2.72
CA ILE A 79 -6.28 7.24 3.29
C ILE A 79 -6.42 7.48 4.77
N GLN A 80 -5.37 7.15 5.51
CA GLN A 80 -5.31 7.30 6.97
C GLN A 80 -3.91 7.83 7.35
N PRO A 81 -3.81 9.07 7.86
CA PRO A 81 -2.52 9.61 8.26
C PRO A 81 -2.01 8.95 9.54
N VAL A 82 -0.80 8.38 9.48
CA VAL A 82 -0.15 7.71 10.63
C VAL A 82 0.74 8.71 11.37
N THR A 83 1.56 9.43 10.62
CA THR A 83 2.41 10.51 11.13
C THR A 83 2.31 11.69 10.17
N ARG A 84 2.92 12.82 10.53
CA ARG A 84 3.01 13.99 9.64
C ARG A 84 3.73 13.69 8.32
N SER A 85 4.62 12.69 8.30
CA SER A 85 5.43 12.32 7.13
C SER A 85 4.99 11.01 6.47
N THR A 86 3.96 10.33 6.97
CA THR A 86 3.60 8.97 6.52
C THR A 86 2.09 8.77 6.50
N LEU A 87 1.58 8.38 5.33
CA LEU A 87 0.19 7.95 5.14
C LEU A 87 0.12 6.44 5.03
N ARG A 88 -0.87 5.86 5.68
CA ARG A 88 -1.35 4.53 5.35
C ARG A 88 -2.43 4.67 4.30
N ILE A 89 -2.29 3.91 3.22
CA ILE A 89 -3.29 3.82 2.16
C ILE A 89 -3.78 2.38 2.15
N GLU A 90 -5.10 2.23 2.19
CA GLU A 90 -5.82 0.98 2.06
C GLU A 90 -6.53 1.00 0.71
N LEU A 91 -6.08 0.15 -0.20
CA LEU A 91 -6.70 -0.04 -1.51
C LEU A 91 -7.65 -1.22 -1.45
N ILE A 92 -8.86 -1.02 -1.94
CA ILE A 92 -9.84 -2.06 -2.22
C ILE A 92 -9.84 -2.25 -3.74
N LEU A 93 -9.42 -3.44 -4.16
CA LEU A 93 -9.31 -3.86 -5.55
C LEU A 93 -10.48 -4.78 -5.89
N THR A 94 -11.29 -4.35 -6.85
CA THR A 94 -12.46 -5.11 -7.31
C THR A 94 -12.25 -5.52 -8.78
N PRO A 95 -12.18 -6.82 -9.08
CA PRO A 95 -12.05 -7.28 -10.46
C PRO A 95 -13.26 -6.91 -11.32
N ASP A 96 -13.05 -6.06 -12.35
CA ASP A 96 -14.08 -5.60 -13.29
C ASP A 96 -13.89 -6.26 -14.67
N PHE A 97 -13.89 -7.60 -14.70
CA PHE A 97 -13.83 -8.38 -15.94
C PHE A 97 -14.33 -9.82 -15.76
N GLU A 98 -14.75 -10.44 -16.86
CA GLU A 98 -15.17 -11.83 -16.87
C GLU A 98 -13.96 -12.78 -16.88
N TYR A 99 -13.54 -13.24 -15.70
CA TYR A 99 -12.45 -14.20 -15.58
C TYR A 99 -12.78 -15.54 -16.25
N THR A 100 -12.11 -15.82 -17.36
CA THR A 100 -12.15 -17.11 -18.06
C THR A 100 -10.81 -17.85 -17.97
N PRO A 101 -10.72 -19.06 -17.37
CA PRO A 101 -9.46 -19.81 -17.25
C PRO A 101 -8.77 -20.13 -18.59
N ARG A 102 -9.55 -20.29 -19.67
CA ARG A 102 -9.00 -20.49 -21.02
C ARG A 102 -8.22 -19.27 -21.54
N VAL A 103 -8.57 -18.08 -21.07
CA VAL A 103 -7.98 -16.81 -21.52
C VAL A 103 -6.89 -16.35 -20.55
N HIS A 104 -7.17 -16.40 -19.26
CA HIS A 104 -6.33 -15.84 -18.19
C HIS A 104 -5.40 -16.86 -17.53
N GLY A 105 -5.61 -18.16 -17.81
CA GLY A 105 -4.83 -19.24 -17.21
C GLY A 105 -5.14 -19.45 -15.72
N ALA A 106 -4.09 -19.57 -14.90
CA ALA A 106 -4.19 -19.83 -13.47
C ALA A 106 -4.44 -18.56 -12.62
N GLY A 107 -4.10 -17.40 -13.16
CA GLY A 107 -4.23 -16.12 -12.49
C GLY A 107 -3.52 -15.01 -13.25
N GLU A 108 -3.88 -13.78 -12.94
CA GLU A 108 -3.38 -12.58 -13.61
C GLU A 108 -2.55 -11.72 -12.65
N PRO A 109 -1.27 -11.46 -12.98
CA PRO A 109 -0.46 -10.50 -12.25
C PRO A 109 -0.79 -9.06 -12.63
N PHE A 110 -0.89 -8.22 -11.61
CA PHE A 110 -1.04 -6.78 -11.68
C PHE A 110 0.09 -6.10 -10.92
N TRP A 111 0.47 -4.91 -11.38
CA TRP A 111 1.34 -3.99 -10.68
C TRP A 111 0.52 -2.82 -10.15
N ILE A 112 0.73 -2.51 -8.89
CA ILE A 112 0.17 -1.34 -8.23
C ILE A 112 1.32 -0.35 -8.06
N PHE A 113 1.18 0.81 -8.66
CA PHE A 113 2.13 1.91 -8.59
C PHE A 113 1.52 3.10 -7.90
N ILE A 114 2.33 3.78 -7.11
CA ILE A 114 1.94 5.01 -6.44
C ILE A 114 2.91 6.09 -6.85
N GLU A 115 2.35 7.07 -7.52
CA GLU A 115 3.09 8.14 -8.16
C GLU A 115 2.77 9.45 -7.46
N ASP A 116 3.74 10.36 -7.46
CA ASP A 116 3.53 11.73 -7.01
C ASP A 116 2.56 12.48 -7.96
N SER A 117 2.10 13.64 -7.54
CA SER A 117 1.27 14.60 -8.28
C SER A 117 1.76 14.92 -9.69
N ASP A 118 3.07 14.88 -9.94
CA ASP A 118 3.67 15.12 -11.27
C ASP A 118 3.90 13.83 -12.08
N ASN A 119 3.59 12.65 -11.55
CA ASN A 119 3.86 11.33 -12.12
C ASN A 119 5.34 11.03 -12.46
N GLU A 120 6.28 11.74 -11.83
CA GLU A 120 7.72 11.55 -12.07
C GLU A 120 8.36 10.56 -11.10
N THR A 121 7.96 10.60 -9.83
CA THR A 121 8.53 9.76 -8.79
C THR A 121 7.58 8.67 -8.36
N LEU A 122 8.07 7.43 -8.42
CA LEU A 122 7.40 6.25 -7.88
C LEU A 122 7.66 6.18 -6.37
N LEU A 123 6.64 6.49 -5.57
CA LEU A 123 6.70 6.48 -4.11
C LEU A 123 6.65 5.07 -3.55
N HIS A 124 5.86 4.19 -4.17
CA HIS A 124 5.70 2.80 -3.78
C HIS A 124 5.26 1.94 -4.96
N HIS A 125 5.63 0.66 -4.94
CA HIS A 125 5.13 -0.33 -5.88
C HIS A 125 4.97 -1.69 -5.21
N GLU A 126 3.96 -2.43 -5.65
CA GLU A 126 3.68 -3.78 -5.19
C GLU A 126 3.14 -4.64 -6.33
N SER A 127 3.48 -5.94 -6.33
CA SER A 127 2.86 -6.90 -7.26
C SER A 127 1.68 -7.60 -6.60
N PHE A 128 0.54 -7.57 -7.28
CA PHE A 128 -0.69 -8.23 -6.85
C PHE A 128 -1.01 -9.37 -7.82
N PHE A 129 -1.13 -10.60 -7.31
CA PHE A 129 -1.46 -11.75 -8.15
C PHE A 129 -2.90 -12.21 -7.92
N LEU A 130 -3.77 -11.93 -8.87
CA LEU A 130 -5.17 -12.35 -8.83
C LEU A 130 -5.28 -13.83 -9.21
N ARG A 131 -5.64 -14.68 -8.26
CA ARG A 131 -5.91 -16.10 -8.53
C ARG A 131 -7.31 -16.27 -9.11
N GLY A 132 -7.45 -17.17 -10.08
CA GLY A 132 -8.75 -17.42 -10.73
C GLY A 132 -9.87 -17.88 -9.80
N SER A 133 -9.54 -18.50 -8.65
CA SER A 133 -10.53 -18.95 -7.65
C SER A 133 -11.24 -17.80 -6.93
N VAL A 134 -10.55 -16.66 -6.77
CA VAL A 134 -11.04 -15.48 -6.03
C VAL A 134 -11.32 -14.31 -6.97
N ALA A 135 -11.43 -14.55 -8.28
CA ALA A 135 -11.57 -13.50 -9.27
C ALA A 135 -12.87 -12.68 -9.19
N LYS A 136 -13.81 -13.03 -8.29
CA LYS A 136 -15.05 -12.28 -8.03
C LYS A 136 -15.07 -11.59 -6.67
N GLU A 137 -14.03 -11.79 -5.87
CA GLU A 137 -13.94 -11.26 -4.51
C GLU A 137 -13.19 -9.93 -4.52
N GLU A 138 -13.52 -9.06 -3.56
CA GLU A 138 -12.78 -7.83 -3.30
C GLU A 138 -11.49 -8.15 -2.55
N HIS A 139 -10.41 -7.46 -2.90
CA HIS A 139 -9.10 -7.66 -2.28
C HIS A 139 -8.62 -6.36 -1.65
N THR A 140 -8.22 -6.43 -0.39
CA THR A 140 -7.66 -5.29 0.31
C THR A 140 -6.15 -5.37 0.34
N VAL A 141 -5.48 -4.29 -0.10
CA VAL A 141 -4.02 -4.14 -0.05
C VAL A 141 -3.71 -2.90 0.78
N THR A 142 -2.87 -3.03 1.80
CA THR A 142 -2.52 -1.93 2.70
C THR A 142 -1.02 -1.72 2.72
N PHE A 143 -0.60 -0.48 2.49
CA PHE A 143 0.80 -0.09 2.54
C PHE A 143 0.92 1.34 3.07
N THR A 144 2.15 1.76 3.34
CA THR A 144 2.45 3.12 3.82
C THR A 144 3.31 3.87 2.82
N VAL A 145 2.94 5.12 2.53
CA VAL A 145 3.69 6.01 1.64
C VAL A 145 4.18 7.25 2.38
N PRO A 146 5.35 7.79 2.02
CA PRO A 146 5.81 9.06 2.57
C PRO A 146 4.99 10.23 2.01
N ILE A 147 4.91 11.32 2.78
CA ILE A 147 4.41 12.62 2.31
C ILE A 147 5.59 13.59 2.23
N SER A 148 5.71 14.31 1.13
CA SER A 148 6.66 15.41 0.97
C SER A 148 6.18 16.69 1.68
N GLU A 149 7.12 17.52 2.15
CA GLU A 149 6.84 18.91 2.58
C GLU A 149 7.44 19.86 1.53
N PRO A 150 6.67 20.76 0.89
CA PRO A 150 5.25 21.06 1.12
C PRO A 150 4.30 19.93 0.69
N MET A 151 3.15 19.82 1.37
CA MET A 151 2.18 18.76 1.10
C MET A 151 1.65 18.85 -0.35
N PRO A 152 1.74 17.77 -1.13
CA PRO A 152 1.22 17.72 -2.49
C PRO A 152 -0.32 17.71 -2.48
N PRO A 153 -0.99 18.10 -3.58
CA PRO A 153 -2.45 18.14 -3.63
C PRO A 153 -3.08 16.74 -3.69
N GLN A 154 -2.41 15.78 -4.34
CA GLN A 154 -2.88 14.42 -4.55
C GLN A 154 -1.73 13.49 -4.94
N TYR A 155 -1.92 12.19 -4.75
CA TYR A 155 -1.11 11.14 -5.39
C TYR A 155 -1.94 10.35 -6.39
N PHE A 156 -1.27 9.63 -7.29
CA PHE A 156 -1.94 8.77 -8.24
C PHE A 156 -1.66 7.31 -7.91
N VAL A 157 -2.73 6.53 -7.78
CA VAL A 157 -2.65 5.07 -7.69
C VAL A 157 -2.95 4.51 -9.07
N ARG A 158 -2.00 3.76 -9.63
CA ARG A 158 -2.12 3.16 -10.96
C ARG A 158 -2.05 1.65 -10.84
N CYS A 159 -3.06 0.96 -11.36
CA CYS A 159 -3.06 -0.51 -11.48
C CYS A 159 -2.92 -0.89 -12.95
N ILE A 160 -1.89 -1.69 -13.25
CA ILE A 160 -1.54 -2.13 -14.60
C ILE A 160 -1.45 -3.65 -14.62
N SER A 161 -1.98 -4.29 -15.66
CA SER A 161 -1.71 -5.72 -15.88
C SER A 161 -0.29 -5.95 -16.39
N ASP A 162 0.43 -6.89 -15.79
CA ASP A 162 1.79 -7.23 -16.23
C ASP A 162 1.79 -7.96 -17.60
N ARG A 163 0.70 -8.66 -17.94
CA ARG A 163 0.60 -9.50 -19.16
C ARG A 163 -0.21 -8.90 -20.30
N TRP A 164 -1.14 -8.01 -19.99
CA TRP A 164 -2.09 -7.45 -20.94
C TRP A 164 -1.76 -6.00 -21.22
N ILE A 165 -1.80 -5.64 -22.50
CA ILE A 165 -1.66 -4.25 -22.96
C ILE A 165 -3.08 -3.70 -23.05
N GLY A 166 -3.49 -2.85 -22.14
CA GLY A 166 -4.86 -2.35 -22.05
C GLY A 166 -4.90 -0.94 -21.49
N PRO A 167 -6.10 -0.38 -21.30
CA PRO A 167 -6.25 0.84 -20.53
C PRO A 167 -5.78 0.59 -19.10
N ASP A 168 -4.92 1.47 -18.61
CA ASP A 168 -4.48 1.47 -17.21
C ASP A 168 -5.58 2.06 -16.33
N THR A 169 -5.78 1.55 -15.12
CA THR A 169 -6.70 2.18 -14.17
C THR A 169 -5.92 3.12 -13.26
N VAL A 170 -6.21 4.42 -13.35
CA VAL A 170 -5.58 5.47 -12.56
C VAL A 170 -6.63 6.13 -11.67
N VAL A 171 -6.39 6.14 -10.36
CA VAL A 171 -7.27 6.78 -9.38
C VAL A 171 -6.51 7.87 -8.63
N PRO A 172 -6.96 9.14 -8.69
CA PRO A 172 -6.37 10.21 -7.92
C PRO A 172 -6.79 10.12 -6.45
N VAL A 173 -5.79 10.13 -5.57
CA VAL A 173 -5.97 10.15 -4.12
C VAL A 173 -5.75 11.57 -3.62
N SER A 174 -6.87 12.27 -3.37
CA SER A 174 -6.86 13.69 -3.00
C SER A 174 -6.51 13.92 -1.52
N PHE A 175 -5.65 14.90 -1.25
CA PHE A 175 -5.26 15.32 0.10
C PHE A 175 -5.93 16.61 0.56
N ARG A 176 -6.89 17.16 -0.20
CA ARG A 176 -7.52 18.46 0.11
C ARG A 176 -8.16 18.54 1.50
N ASN A 177 -8.75 17.45 1.97
CA ASN A 177 -9.42 17.36 3.28
C ASN A 177 -8.59 16.58 4.31
N LEU A 178 -7.30 16.35 4.03
CA LEU A 178 -6.43 15.56 4.88
C LEU A 178 -5.91 16.41 6.05
N ILE A 179 -6.30 16.04 7.27
CA ILE A 179 -5.76 16.64 8.49
C ILE A 179 -4.59 15.78 8.96
N LEU A 180 -3.38 16.33 8.90
CA LEU A 180 -2.21 15.63 9.43
C LEU A 180 -2.15 15.74 10.96
N PRO A 181 -1.72 14.67 11.64
CA PRO A 181 -1.38 14.72 13.05
C PRO A 181 -0.34 15.80 13.34
N GLU A 182 -0.39 16.33 14.57
CA GLU A 182 0.64 17.24 15.06
C GLU A 182 2.01 16.54 15.11
N LYS A 183 3.07 17.33 14.93
CA LYS A 183 4.43 16.82 15.05
C LYS A 183 4.66 16.40 16.50
N PHE A 184 5.16 15.17 16.70
CA PHE A 184 5.49 14.70 18.04
C PHE A 184 6.50 15.64 18.72
N PRO A 185 6.35 15.91 20.02
CA PRO A 185 7.37 16.61 20.77
C PRO A 185 8.68 15.81 20.72
N PRO A 186 9.85 16.49 20.78
CA PRO A 186 11.12 15.79 20.86
C PRO A 186 11.14 14.87 22.08
N HIS A 187 11.83 13.73 21.95
CA HIS A 187 12.02 12.81 23.07
C HIS A 187 12.84 13.49 24.18
N THR A 188 12.59 13.09 25.43
CA THR A 188 13.41 13.53 26.56
C THR A 188 14.85 13.06 26.34
N GLU A 189 15.78 14.02 26.33
CA GLU A 189 17.20 13.71 26.15
C GLU A 189 17.73 12.89 27.32
N LEU A 190 18.58 11.92 26.99
CA LEU A 190 19.32 11.14 27.97
C LEU A 190 20.49 12.01 28.46
N LEU A 191 20.46 12.37 29.73
CA LEU A 191 21.50 13.19 30.35
C LEU A 191 22.73 12.33 30.60
N ASP A 192 23.92 12.87 30.30
CA ASP A 192 25.20 12.23 30.63
C ASP A 192 25.49 12.38 32.12
N MET A 193 24.81 11.54 32.91
CA MET A 193 24.98 11.47 34.35
C MET A 193 25.97 10.40 34.74
N GLN A 194 26.62 10.61 35.88
CA GLN A 194 27.43 9.57 36.48
C GLN A 194 26.57 8.33 36.75
N PRO A 195 26.99 7.13 36.29
CA PRO A 195 26.23 5.91 36.50
C PRO A 195 25.94 5.67 37.98
N LEU A 196 24.66 5.42 38.30
CA LEU A 196 24.25 5.18 39.68
C LEU A 196 24.77 3.80 40.13
N LEU A 197 25.55 3.78 41.20
CA LEU A 197 26.05 2.53 41.80
C LEU A 197 24.93 1.87 42.62
N THR A 198 24.76 0.56 42.48
CA THR A 198 23.72 -0.19 43.24
C THR A 198 23.89 -0.08 44.75
N LYS A 199 25.12 0.12 45.21
CA LYS A 199 25.47 0.30 46.63
C LYS A 199 24.99 1.61 47.25
N ASP A 200 24.86 2.65 46.44
CA ASP A 200 24.54 4.00 46.89
C ASP A 200 23.14 4.46 46.48
N ALA A 201 22.51 3.72 45.56
CA ALA A 201 21.19 4.04 45.01
C ALA A 201 20.08 4.13 46.07
N PHE A 202 20.02 3.15 46.97
CA PHE A 202 18.90 2.98 47.90
C PHE A 202 19.12 3.59 49.29
N ARG A 203 20.17 4.40 49.47
CA ARG A 203 20.49 4.96 50.79
C ARG A 203 19.63 6.19 51.09
N GLY A 204 18.93 6.18 52.23
CA GLY A 204 18.30 7.36 52.82
C GLY A 204 17.00 7.79 52.12
N SER A 205 16.27 6.82 51.60
CA SER A 205 15.09 6.99 50.73
C SER A 205 13.81 6.43 51.34
N THR A 206 13.93 5.51 52.30
CA THR A 206 12.82 4.89 53.00
C THR A 206 13.07 4.89 54.51
N GLU A 207 12.01 4.98 55.31
CA GLU A 207 12.11 4.95 56.77
C GLU A 207 12.59 3.57 57.29
N ASP A 208 12.42 2.52 56.47
CA ASP A 208 12.75 1.13 56.80
C ASP A 208 14.14 0.71 56.29
N ALA A 209 15.16 0.79 57.16
CA ALA A 209 16.55 0.44 56.86
C ALA A 209 16.75 -1.03 56.41
N ASP A 210 15.89 -1.95 56.87
CA ASP A 210 15.97 -3.37 56.50
C ASP A 210 15.59 -3.60 55.03
N MET A 211 14.65 -2.81 54.49
CA MET A 211 14.23 -2.89 53.09
C MET A 211 15.32 -2.37 52.15
N GLU A 212 15.98 -1.27 52.50
CA GLU A 212 17.11 -0.70 51.73
C GLU A 212 18.26 -1.72 51.60
N ASN A 213 18.58 -2.42 52.68
CA ASN A 213 19.63 -3.45 52.71
C ASN A 213 19.26 -4.67 51.86
N ALA A 214 17.99 -5.10 51.89
CA ALA A 214 17.50 -6.22 51.09
C ALA A 214 17.57 -5.90 49.57
N LEU A 215 17.09 -4.71 49.17
CA LEU A 215 17.13 -4.26 47.77
C LEU A 215 18.56 -4.10 47.26
N THR A 216 19.43 -3.48 48.07
CA THR A 216 20.85 -3.31 47.73
C THR A 216 21.53 -4.66 47.52
N THR A 217 21.26 -5.64 48.39
CA THR A 217 21.83 -7.00 48.28
C THR A 217 21.32 -7.71 47.03
N TYR A 218 20.03 -7.60 46.72
CA TYR A 218 19.43 -8.21 45.54
C TYR A 218 20.05 -7.66 44.25
N PHE A 219 20.03 -6.35 44.05
CA PHE A 219 20.54 -5.75 42.81
C PHE A 219 22.07 -5.83 42.68
N SER A 220 22.82 -5.70 43.78
CA SER A 220 24.28 -5.82 43.75
C SER A 220 24.77 -7.22 43.38
N SER A 221 23.96 -8.27 43.59
CA SER A 221 24.26 -9.63 43.13
C SER A 221 24.17 -9.78 41.61
N GLN A 222 23.35 -8.95 40.95
CA GLN A 222 23.09 -9.02 39.51
C GLN A 222 23.98 -8.06 38.72
N PHE A 223 24.12 -6.81 39.17
CA PHE A 223 24.92 -5.80 38.49
C PHE A 223 25.47 -4.74 39.45
N LYS A 224 26.57 -4.10 39.03
CA LYS A 224 27.29 -3.11 39.85
C LYS A 224 26.77 -1.68 39.66
N THR A 225 26.29 -1.36 38.46
CA THR A 225 25.89 -0.01 38.04
C THR A 225 24.57 -0.09 37.29
N PHE A 226 23.67 0.84 37.56
CA PHE A 226 22.47 1.02 36.75
C PHE A 226 22.84 1.56 35.37
N ASN A 227 22.01 1.24 34.37
CA ASN A 227 22.18 1.81 33.04
C ASN A 227 21.83 3.32 33.05
N PRO A 228 22.21 4.09 32.02
CA PRO A 228 21.94 5.53 31.98
C PRO A 228 20.45 5.89 32.10
N ILE A 229 19.57 5.10 31.48
CA ILE A 229 18.11 5.32 31.50
C ILE A 229 17.55 5.12 32.90
N GLN A 230 17.93 4.02 33.56
CA GLN A 230 17.60 3.70 34.94
C GLN A 230 18.15 4.75 35.89
N THR A 231 19.39 5.21 35.69
CA THR A 231 20.02 6.27 36.48
C THR A 231 19.21 7.58 36.40
N GLN A 232 18.76 7.96 35.20
CA GLN A 232 17.92 9.14 34.99
C GLN A 232 16.50 8.98 35.56
N ALA A 233 15.92 7.80 35.40
CA ALA A 233 14.58 7.50 35.87
C ALA A 233 14.53 7.28 37.40
N PHE A 234 15.65 6.91 38.03
CA PHE A 234 15.69 6.43 39.40
C PHE A 234 15.02 7.36 40.41
N ASN A 235 15.37 8.66 40.38
CA ASN A 235 14.78 9.63 41.31
C ASN A 235 13.26 9.78 41.12
N GLY A 236 12.78 9.72 39.87
CA GLY A 236 11.34 9.82 39.57
C GLY A 236 10.55 8.59 40.03
N PHE A 237 11.13 7.39 39.89
CA PHE A 237 10.44 6.14 40.27
C PHE A 237 10.58 5.77 41.73
N TYR A 238 11.73 6.09 42.35
CA TYR A 238 12.05 5.60 43.68
C TYR A 238 11.88 6.66 44.77
N LYS A 239 12.17 7.94 44.49
CA LYS A 239 12.07 9.02 45.49
C LYS A 239 10.77 9.82 45.41
N SER A 240 10.05 9.74 44.30
CA SER A 240 8.78 10.45 44.09
C SER A 240 7.61 9.48 44.11
N GLN A 241 6.47 9.95 44.60
CA GLN A 241 5.18 9.23 44.52
C GLN A 241 4.34 9.64 43.31
N ALA A 242 4.87 10.47 42.42
CA ALA A 242 4.15 10.93 41.23
C ALA A 242 4.03 9.80 40.18
N ASN A 243 2.95 9.87 39.39
CA ASN A 243 2.79 8.98 38.23
C ASN A 243 3.88 9.26 37.20
N CYS A 244 4.67 8.23 36.87
CA CYS A 244 5.79 8.33 35.93
C CYS A 244 5.56 7.41 34.72
N LEU A 245 5.91 7.89 33.52
CA LEU A 245 5.92 7.10 32.29
C LEU A 245 7.36 6.88 31.82
N LEU A 246 7.81 5.63 31.80
CA LEU A 246 9.12 5.23 31.25
C LEU A 246 8.94 4.51 29.91
N ALA A 247 9.09 5.26 28.83
CA ALA A 247 9.11 4.71 27.47
C ALA A 247 10.57 4.58 27.00
N ALA A 248 11.07 3.34 26.96
CA ALA A 248 12.40 3.02 26.45
C ALA A 248 12.32 1.82 25.49
N PRO A 249 13.26 1.71 24.52
CA PRO A 249 13.33 0.57 23.61
C PRO A 249 13.40 -0.77 24.33
N ALA A 250 12.96 -1.83 23.66
CA ALA A 250 13.08 -3.19 24.19
C ALA A 250 14.55 -3.52 24.54
N GLY A 251 14.77 -4.16 25.68
CA GLY A 251 16.12 -4.46 26.19
C GLY A 251 16.75 -3.37 27.08
N SER A 252 16.10 -2.22 27.26
CA SER A 252 16.64 -1.12 28.09
C SER A 252 16.53 -1.32 29.61
N GLY A 253 16.21 -2.53 30.09
CA GLY A 253 16.08 -2.81 31.53
C GLY A 253 14.96 -2.05 32.23
N ARG A 254 13.75 -2.07 31.64
CA ARG A 254 12.53 -1.44 32.23
C ARG A 254 11.92 -2.24 33.39
N LEU A 255 12.18 -3.55 33.40
CA LEU A 255 11.80 -4.50 34.45
C LEU A 255 12.96 -4.62 35.44
#